data_AF-A0A2V2GKC1-F1
#
_entry.id   AF-A0A2V2GKC1-F1
#
_cell.length_a   1.000
_cell.length_b   1.000
_cell.length_c   1.000
_cell.angle_alpha   90.00
_cell.angle_beta   90.00
_cell.angle_gamma   90.00
#
_symmetry.space_group_name_H-M   'P 1'
#
loop_
_entity.id
_entity.type
_entity.pdbx_description
1 polymer ?
#
loop_
_entity_poly.entity_id
_entity_poly.type
_entity_poly.pdbx_seq_one_letter_code
_entity_poly.pdbx_strand_id
1 'polypeptide(L)'
;MPARSCQCPERRAPIASRRWEICSKPGDGTTVIRCKECGAIWTTRAKFAEALPYDIGPVTLPRDAFQHTRAIVALTMLDALLYQFQSFVEDQPKVLRHLDEMREIIEACGKPIRKRRTSAGAQRDLHAACDAMYQSYRFPADPSEKVDRWAALFCAADLMICDAAGLCPNYTSTPDWRKLRRLSDKWVTGMMGMCPGCAEEGDKIYQELVA
;
A
#
# COMPACT_ATOMS: atom_id res chain seq x y z
N MET A 1 18.68 30.09 -17.96
CA MET A 1 19.70 29.58 -18.90
C MET A 1 18.98 28.90 -20.05
N PRO A 2 19.32 29.16 -21.32
CA PRO A 2 18.68 28.44 -22.43
C PRO A 2 18.98 26.95 -22.31
N ALA A 3 17.95 26.10 -22.43
CA ALA A 3 18.09 24.65 -22.39
C ALA A 3 19.08 24.23 -23.49
N ARG A 4 20.28 23.78 -23.09
CA ARG A 4 21.26 23.24 -24.02
C ARG A 4 20.64 22.00 -24.65
N SER A 5 20.35 22.05 -25.94
CA SER A 5 19.88 20.89 -26.67
C SER A 5 20.95 19.79 -26.62
N CYS A 6 20.53 18.55 -26.33
CA CYS A 6 21.42 17.41 -26.31
C CYS A 6 22.20 17.31 -27.64
N GLN A 7 23.53 17.31 -27.57
CA GLN A 7 24.42 17.19 -28.73
C GLN A 7 24.94 15.75 -28.93
N CYS A 8 24.52 14.80 -28.09
CA CYS A 8 24.97 13.42 -28.22
C CYS A 8 24.48 12.79 -29.53
N PRO A 9 25.27 11.88 -30.13
CA PRO A 9 24.85 11.09 -31.30
C PRO A 9 23.52 10.35 -31.07
N GLU A 10 23.29 9.93 -29.81
CA GLU A 10 22.03 9.40 -29.27
C GLU A 10 20.79 10.19 -29.72
N ARG A 11 20.87 11.51 -29.82
CA ARG A 11 19.71 12.33 -30.23
C ARG A 11 19.24 12.04 -31.65
N ARG A 12 20.18 11.65 -32.51
CA ARG A 12 19.92 11.31 -33.93
C ARG A 12 19.69 9.81 -34.13
N ALA A 13 19.90 8.99 -33.10
CA ALA A 13 19.66 7.56 -33.16
C ALA A 13 18.15 7.23 -33.33
N PRO A 14 17.79 6.06 -33.87
CA PRO A 14 16.41 5.55 -33.87
C PRO A 14 15.80 5.57 -32.47
N ILE A 15 14.50 5.86 -32.34
CA ILE A 15 13.84 6.04 -31.03
C ILE A 15 14.07 4.84 -30.10
N ALA A 16 14.00 3.62 -30.65
CA ALA A 16 14.19 2.37 -29.91
C ALA A 16 15.59 2.19 -29.30
N SER A 17 16.61 2.87 -29.81
CA SER A 17 17.99 2.78 -29.30
C SER A 17 18.40 3.98 -28.45
N ARG A 18 17.49 4.93 -28.20
CA ARG A 18 17.78 6.13 -27.40
C ARG A 18 17.81 5.81 -25.92
N ARG A 19 18.90 6.18 -25.26
CA ARG A 19 19.05 6.11 -23.80
C ARG A 19 18.51 7.37 -23.14
N TRP A 20 17.20 7.55 -23.23
CA TRP A 20 16.47 8.65 -22.60
C TRP A 20 15.63 8.13 -21.43
N GLU A 21 15.32 9.00 -20.49
CA GLU A 21 14.34 8.74 -19.43
C GLU A 21 13.33 9.87 -19.34
N ILE A 22 12.13 9.51 -18.87
CA ILE A 22 11.05 10.46 -18.62
C ILE A 22 11.25 11.05 -17.24
N CYS A 23 11.40 12.37 -17.16
CA CYS A 23 11.52 13.08 -15.89
C CYS A 23 10.17 13.55 -15.36
N SER A 24 9.24 13.95 -16.25
CA SER A 24 7.92 14.45 -15.86
C SER A 24 6.91 14.36 -17.01
N LYS A 25 5.64 14.17 -16.65
CA LYS A 25 4.47 14.24 -17.54
C LYS A 25 3.44 15.23 -16.96
N PRO A 26 3.55 16.52 -17.27
CA PRO A 26 2.69 17.56 -16.67
C PRO A 26 1.21 17.51 -17.09
N GLY A 27 0.83 16.65 -18.04
CA GLY A 27 -0.57 16.46 -18.46
C GLY A 27 -1.06 17.40 -19.57
N ASP A 28 -0.21 18.32 -20.04
CA ASP A 28 -0.47 19.27 -21.13
C ASP A 28 -0.14 18.71 -22.54
N GLY A 29 0.06 17.40 -22.64
CA GLY A 29 0.51 16.73 -23.88
C GLY A 29 2.02 16.82 -24.13
N THR A 30 2.78 17.43 -23.22
CA THR A 30 4.24 17.43 -23.23
C THR A 30 4.83 16.40 -22.28
N THR A 31 6.09 16.02 -22.53
CA THR A 31 6.87 15.14 -21.66
C THR A 31 8.26 15.71 -21.53
N VAL A 32 8.73 15.86 -20.30
CA VAL A 32 10.09 16.29 -20.00
C VAL A 32 10.97 15.04 -19.99
N ILE A 33 12.04 15.05 -20.77
CA ILE A 33 12.97 13.93 -20.88
C ILE A 33 14.40 14.36 -20.62
N ARG A 34 15.20 13.42 -20.08
CA ARG A 34 16.63 13.57 -19.82
C ARG A 34 17.42 12.55 -20.63
N CYS A 35 18.52 12.99 -21.23
CA CYS A 35 19.48 12.08 -21.84
C CYS A 35 20.35 11.46 -20.74
N LYS A 36 20.44 10.13 -20.69
CA LYS A 36 21.27 9.43 -19.69
C LYS A 36 22.77 9.59 -19.94
N GLU A 37 23.16 9.95 -21.15
CA GLU A 37 24.57 10.09 -21.54
C GLU A 37 25.16 11.44 -21.10
N CYS A 38 24.45 12.55 -21.37
CA CYS A 38 24.96 13.91 -21.09
C CYS A 38 24.13 14.69 -20.07
N GLY A 39 23.05 14.12 -19.55
CA GLY A 39 22.17 14.76 -18.57
C GLY A 39 21.35 15.94 -19.11
N ALA A 40 21.42 16.26 -20.41
CA ALA A 40 20.62 17.32 -21.00
C ALA A 40 19.12 17.04 -20.85
N ILE A 41 18.36 18.09 -20.55
CA ILE A 41 16.91 18.01 -20.30
C ILE A 41 16.19 18.85 -21.35
N TRP A 42 15.13 18.30 -21.95
CA TRP A 42 14.28 19.04 -22.87
C TRP A 42 12.85 18.49 -22.90
N THR A 43 11.95 19.28 -23.48
CA THR A 43 10.54 18.92 -23.62
C THR A 43 10.29 18.31 -24.99
N THR A 44 9.52 17.22 -25.05
CA THR A 44 9.05 16.59 -26.29
C THR A 44 7.53 16.36 -26.24
N ARG A 45 6.91 16.08 -27.39
CA ARG A 45 5.47 15.71 -27.43
C ARG A 45 5.26 14.28 -26.94
N ALA A 46 4.15 14.04 -26.24
CA ALA A 46 3.81 12.74 -25.64
C ALA A 46 3.94 11.54 -26.60
N LYS A 47 3.55 11.69 -27.87
CA LYS A 47 3.67 10.64 -28.90
C LYS A 47 5.08 10.07 -29.09
N PHE A 48 6.13 10.83 -28.76
CA PHE A 48 7.52 10.36 -28.85
C PHE A 48 8.00 9.72 -27.55
N ALA A 49 7.31 9.96 -26.43
CA ALA A 49 7.62 9.39 -25.13
C ALA A 49 6.86 8.08 -24.84
N GLU A 50 5.78 7.79 -25.57
CA GLU A 50 5.06 6.51 -25.47
C GLU A 50 5.94 5.30 -25.84
N ALA A 51 6.88 5.49 -26.75
CA ALA A 51 7.83 4.45 -27.18
C ALA A 51 9.13 4.41 -26.35
N LEU A 52 9.29 5.30 -25.36
CA LEU A 52 10.45 5.27 -24.47
C LEU A 52 10.19 4.31 -23.31
N PRO A 53 11.14 3.42 -22.97
CA PRO A 53 10.99 2.57 -21.80
C PRO A 53 10.91 3.47 -20.55
N TYR A 54 9.89 3.25 -19.71
CA TYR A 54 9.88 3.79 -18.36
C TYR A 54 11.07 3.20 -17.61
N ASP A 55 12.10 4.01 -17.38
CA ASP A 55 13.16 3.67 -16.44
C ASP A 55 12.90 4.44 -15.15
N ILE A 56 12.34 3.74 -14.16
CA ILE A 56 12.16 4.23 -12.78
C ILE A 56 13.41 3.97 -11.92
N GLY A 57 14.54 3.62 -12.56
CA GLY A 57 15.73 3.12 -11.90
C GLY A 57 15.58 1.66 -11.46
N PRO A 58 16.64 1.06 -10.89
CA PRO A 58 16.55 -0.26 -10.29
C PRO A 58 15.60 -0.21 -9.09
N VAL A 59 14.43 -0.84 -9.21
CA VAL A 59 13.53 -1.06 -8.07
C VAL A 59 14.13 -2.14 -7.19
N THR A 60 14.83 -1.73 -6.13
CA THR A 60 15.29 -2.65 -5.09
C THR A 60 14.12 -2.95 -4.16
N LEU A 61 13.50 -4.11 -4.34
CA LEU A 61 12.48 -4.59 -3.41
C LEU A 61 13.12 -4.99 -2.07
N PRO A 62 12.38 -4.84 -0.95
CA PRO A 62 12.81 -5.37 0.33
C PRO A 62 13.13 -6.86 0.27
N ARG A 63 13.97 -7.34 1.20
CA ARG A 63 14.30 -8.77 1.29
C ARG A 63 13.05 -9.61 1.51
N ASP A 64 13.04 -10.83 1.00
CA ASP A 64 11.90 -11.77 1.08
C ASP A 64 11.36 -11.91 2.52
N ALA A 65 12.25 -12.01 3.52
CA ALA A 65 11.85 -12.09 4.93
C ALA A 65 11.07 -10.85 5.42
N PHE A 66 11.44 -9.65 4.98
CA PHE A 66 10.71 -8.42 5.29
C PHE A 66 9.33 -8.45 4.63
N GLN A 67 9.29 -8.79 3.33
CA GLN A 67 8.04 -8.86 2.58
C GLN A 67 7.07 -9.88 3.19
N HIS A 68 7.57 -11.04 3.63
CA HIS A 68 6.80 -12.09 4.29
C HIS A 68 6.21 -11.59 5.60
N THR A 69 7.03 -10.98 6.45
CA THR A 69 6.63 -10.49 7.77
C THR A 69 5.57 -9.39 7.66
N ARG A 70 5.79 -8.40 6.79
CA ARG A 70 4.82 -7.31 6.57
C ARG A 70 3.48 -7.82 6.05
N ALA A 71 3.50 -8.77 5.12
CA ALA A 71 2.28 -9.38 4.62
C ALA A 71 1.52 -10.16 5.71
N ILE A 72 2.22 -10.86 6.62
CA ILE A 72 1.58 -11.51 7.77
C ILE A 72 0.98 -10.47 8.71
N VAL A 73 1.75 -9.45 9.12
CA VAL A 73 1.29 -8.44 10.07
C VAL A 73 0.03 -7.74 9.56
N ALA A 74 0.00 -7.34 8.28
CA ALA A 74 -1.17 -6.67 7.70
C ALA A 74 -2.43 -7.56 7.73
N LEU A 75 -2.30 -8.85 7.39
CA LEU A 75 -3.42 -9.81 7.47
C LEU A 75 -3.86 -10.07 8.91
N THR A 76 -2.91 -10.23 9.83
CA THR A 76 -3.18 -10.48 11.25
C THR A 76 -3.89 -9.29 11.89
N MET A 77 -3.46 -8.06 11.58
CA MET A 77 -4.09 -6.84 12.07
C MET A 77 -5.55 -6.77 11.66
N LEU A 78 -5.82 -6.94 10.36
CA LEU A 78 -7.18 -6.85 9.86
C LEU A 78 -8.06 -7.99 10.42
N ASP A 79 -7.58 -9.24 10.47
CA ASP A 79 -8.38 -10.35 11.02
C ASP A 79 -8.70 -10.16 12.51
N ALA A 80 -7.74 -9.66 13.30
CA ALA A 80 -7.96 -9.36 14.71
C ALA A 80 -9.02 -8.27 14.90
N LEU A 81 -8.96 -7.20 14.09
CA LEU A 81 -9.96 -6.13 14.11
C LEU A 81 -11.35 -6.67 13.74
N LEU A 82 -11.46 -7.44 12.67
CA LEU A 82 -12.72 -8.02 12.22
C LEU A 82 -13.34 -8.93 13.28
N TYR A 83 -12.53 -9.76 13.94
CA TYR A 83 -12.98 -10.65 15.00
C TYR A 83 -13.53 -9.88 16.21
N GLN A 84 -12.82 -8.86 16.68
CA GLN A 84 -13.26 -8.09 17.85
C GLN A 84 -14.47 -7.19 17.53
N PHE A 85 -14.47 -6.56 16.34
CA PHE A 85 -15.54 -5.67 15.90
C PHE A 85 -16.86 -6.40 15.66
N GLN A 86 -16.84 -7.71 15.42
CA GLN A 86 -18.03 -8.52 15.20
C GLN A 86 -19.07 -8.37 16.33
N SER A 87 -18.60 -8.29 17.58
CA SER A 87 -19.47 -8.08 18.76
C SER A 87 -20.18 -6.72 18.77
N PHE A 88 -19.60 -5.72 18.11
CA PHE A 88 -20.12 -4.36 18.07
C PHE A 88 -21.24 -4.18 17.04
N VAL A 89 -21.37 -5.11 16.09
CA VAL A 89 -22.31 -5.04 14.97
C VAL A 89 -23.16 -6.31 14.86
N GLU A 90 -23.36 -6.99 15.98
CA GLU A 90 -24.09 -8.27 16.07
C GLU A 90 -25.54 -8.18 15.55
N ASP A 91 -26.15 -7.01 15.68
CA ASP A 91 -27.51 -6.70 15.22
C ASP A 91 -27.57 -6.24 13.75
N GLN A 92 -26.43 -6.17 13.06
CA GLN A 92 -26.31 -5.68 11.68
C GLN A 92 -25.90 -6.80 10.70
N PRO A 93 -26.85 -7.64 10.23
CA PRO A 93 -26.54 -8.84 9.45
C PRO A 93 -25.86 -8.55 8.09
N LYS A 94 -26.09 -7.36 7.52
CA LYS A 94 -25.41 -6.94 6.28
C LYS A 94 -23.93 -6.62 6.53
N VAL A 95 -23.62 -6.01 7.68
CA VAL A 95 -22.24 -5.71 8.08
C VAL A 95 -21.52 -7.02 8.40
N LEU A 96 -22.13 -7.89 9.21
CA LEU A 96 -21.56 -9.21 9.53
C LEU A 96 -21.17 -10.00 8.28
N ARG A 97 -22.05 -10.06 7.27
CA ARG A 97 -21.74 -10.73 6.00
C ARG A 97 -20.54 -10.13 5.28
N HIS A 98 -20.36 -8.82 5.36
CA HIS A 98 -19.20 -8.15 4.76
C HIS A 98 -17.92 -8.44 5.54
N LEU A 99 -17.97 -8.48 6.87
CA LEU A 99 -16.84 -8.89 7.72
C LEU A 99 -16.44 -10.34 7.43
N ASP A 100 -17.42 -11.24 7.30
CA ASP A 100 -17.19 -12.65 6.96
C ASP A 100 -16.53 -12.79 5.57
N GLU A 101 -17.00 -12.05 4.56
CA GLU A 101 -16.36 -12.03 3.24
C GLU A 101 -14.90 -11.57 3.33
N MET A 102 -14.62 -10.52 4.11
CA MET A 102 -13.24 -10.06 4.31
C MET A 102 -12.38 -11.14 4.98
N ARG A 103 -12.88 -11.83 6.01
CA ARG A 103 -12.16 -12.91 6.70
C ARG A 103 -11.89 -14.10 5.79
N GLU A 104 -12.85 -14.51 4.95
CA GLU A 104 -12.65 -15.55 3.95
C GLU A 104 -11.51 -15.20 2.98
N ILE A 105 -11.46 -13.95 2.52
CA ILE A 105 -10.41 -13.47 1.62
C ILE A 105 -9.06 -13.33 2.33
N ILE A 106 -9.03 -12.95 3.62
CA ILE A 106 -7.79 -12.96 4.42
C ILE A 106 -7.22 -14.37 4.50
N GLU A 107 -8.05 -15.38 4.76
CA GLU A 107 -7.61 -16.76 4.80
C GLU A 107 -7.03 -17.22 3.45
N ALA A 108 -7.66 -16.82 2.34
CA ALA A 108 -7.15 -17.07 1.00
C ALA A 108 -5.79 -16.39 0.77
N CYS A 109 -5.64 -15.12 1.17
CA CYS A 109 -4.38 -14.37 1.11
C CYS A 109 -3.27 -15.02 1.95
N GLY A 110 -3.62 -15.64 3.08
CA GLY A 110 -2.69 -16.27 4.02
C GLY A 110 -2.16 -17.64 3.58
N LYS A 111 -2.90 -18.41 2.77
CA LYS A 111 -2.50 -19.77 2.33
C LYS A 111 -1.09 -19.87 1.73
N PRO A 112 -0.65 -18.97 0.81
CA PRO A 112 0.70 -19.01 0.26
C PRO A 112 1.77 -18.60 1.29
N ILE A 113 1.41 -17.72 2.23
CA ILE A 113 2.31 -17.08 3.19
C ILE A 113 2.61 -18.03 4.36
N ARG A 114 1.58 -18.72 4.89
CA ARG A 114 1.68 -19.64 6.04
C ARG A 114 2.43 -20.94 5.76
N LYS A 115 2.68 -21.29 4.49
CA LYS A 115 3.51 -22.44 4.12
C LYS A 115 4.99 -22.27 4.47
N ARG A 116 5.45 -21.03 4.69
CA ARG A 116 6.84 -20.74 5.09
C ARG A 116 6.93 -20.52 6.60
N ARG A 117 7.93 -21.14 7.22
CA ARG A 117 8.23 -20.95 8.63
C ARG A 117 8.76 -19.53 8.84
N THR A 118 8.18 -18.79 9.78
CA THR A 118 8.69 -17.48 10.18
C THR A 118 10.07 -17.64 10.84
N SER A 119 11.01 -16.76 10.51
CA SER A 119 12.30 -16.70 11.21
C SER A 119 12.10 -16.20 12.63
N ALA A 120 13.06 -16.45 13.54
CA ALA A 120 12.99 -15.91 14.90
C ALA A 120 12.93 -14.37 14.92
N GLY A 121 13.57 -13.70 13.95
CA GLY A 121 13.44 -12.25 13.75
C GLY A 121 12.02 -11.84 13.39
N ALA A 122 11.45 -12.47 12.35
CA ALA A 122 10.07 -12.23 11.92
C ALA A 122 9.03 -12.50 13.02
N GLN A 123 9.27 -13.49 13.89
CA GLN A 123 8.41 -13.76 15.04
C GLN A 123 8.47 -12.65 16.09
N ARG A 124 9.65 -12.09 16.37
CA ARG A 124 9.78 -10.94 17.28
C ARG A 124 9.09 -9.71 16.71
N ASP A 125 9.27 -9.43 15.42
CA ASP A 125 8.63 -8.29 14.75
C ASP A 125 7.10 -8.43 14.76
N LEU A 126 6.60 -9.65 14.50
CA LEU A 126 5.17 -9.96 14.60
C LEU A 126 4.65 -9.78 16.03
N HIS A 127 5.40 -10.21 17.05
CA HIS A 127 5.01 -10.03 18.45
C HIS A 127 4.98 -8.56 18.84
N ALA A 128 6.00 -7.78 18.46
CA ALA A 128 6.06 -6.35 18.69
C ALA A 128 4.89 -5.61 18.01
N ALA A 129 4.55 -5.99 16.77
CA ALA A 129 3.38 -5.45 16.08
C ALA A 129 2.08 -5.82 16.81
N CYS A 130 1.94 -7.07 17.29
CA CYS A 130 0.79 -7.48 18.10
C CYS A 130 0.68 -6.71 19.43
N ASP A 131 1.79 -6.44 20.11
CA ASP A 131 1.82 -5.68 21.34
C ASP A 131 1.46 -4.21 21.10
N ALA A 132 2.00 -3.60 20.04
CA ALA A 132 1.67 -2.23 19.65
C ALA A 132 0.19 -2.11 19.24
N MET A 133 -0.34 -3.11 18.53
CA MET A 133 -1.77 -3.22 18.26
C MET A 133 -2.58 -3.31 19.56
N TYR A 134 -2.18 -4.18 20.50
CA TYR A 134 -2.84 -4.32 21.80
C TYR A 134 -2.90 -3.00 22.58
N GLN A 135 -1.80 -2.24 22.58
CA GLN A 135 -1.77 -0.91 23.21
C GLN A 135 -2.71 0.08 22.50
N SER A 136 -2.86 -0.06 21.18
CA SER A 136 -3.78 0.75 20.36
C SER A 136 -5.26 0.42 20.61
N TYR A 137 -5.58 -0.75 21.15
CA TYR A 137 -6.93 -1.19 21.54
C TYR A 137 -7.42 -0.62 22.90
N ARG A 138 -6.82 0.47 23.39
CA ARG A 138 -7.40 1.19 24.54
C ARG A 138 -8.68 1.92 24.11
N PHE A 139 -9.80 1.25 24.32
CA PHE A 139 -11.11 1.82 24.02
C PHE A 139 -11.55 2.81 25.10
N PRO A 140 -12.07 3.98 24.71
CA PRO A 140 -12.74 4.88 25.63
C PRO A 140 -13.96 4.23 26.28
N ALA A 141 -14.45 4.78 27.41
CA ALA A 141 -15.66 4.29 28.04
C ALA A 141 -16.93 4.66 27.24
N ASP A 142 -16.92 5.83 26.61
CA ASP A 142 -18.03 6.38 25.82
C ASP A 142 -18.28 5.57 24.54
N PRO A 143 -19.51 5.09 24.29
CA PRO A 143 -19.88 4.39 23.06
C PRO A 143 -19.58 5.15 21.76
N SER A 144 -19.70 6.48 21.73
CA SER A 144 -19.46 7.28 20.53
C SER A 144 -17.97 7.33 20.19
N GLU A 145 -17.13 7.62 21.17
CA GLU A 145 -15.67 7.61 21.02
C GLU A 145 -15.12 6.20 20.68
N LYS A 146 -15.82 5.13 21.09
CA LYS A 146 -15.50 3.76 20.66
C LYS A 146 -15.68 3.57 19.16
N VAL A 147 -16.74 4.12 18.57
CA VAL A 147 -16.99 4.03 17.12
C VAL A 147 -15.88 4.75 16.36
N ASP A 148 -15.53 5.96 16.80
CA ASP A 148 -14.43 6.74 16.20
C ASP A 148 -13.10 5.99 16.29
N ARG A 149 -12.83 5.34 17.44
CA ARG A 149 -11.63 4.53 17.61
C ARG A 149 -11.60 3.32 16.69
N TRP A 150 -12.73 2.63 16.51
CA TRP A 150 -12.84 1.54 15.54
C TRP A 150 -12.57 2.02 14.12
N ALA A 151 -13.16 3.14 13.72
CA ALA A 151 -12.94 3.72 12.40
C ALA A 151 -11.45 4.04 12.17
N ALA A 152 -10.77 4.63 13.16
CA ALA A 152 -9.34 4.92 13.07
C ALA A 152 -8.49 3.65 12.96
N LEU A 153 -8.80 2.61 13.75
CA LEU A 153 -8.09 1.33 13.69
C LEU A 153 -8.27 0.63 12.32
N PHE A 154 -9.47 0.68 11.73
CA PHE A 154 -9.70 0.16 10.37
C PHE A 154 -8.95 0.96 9.31
N CYS A 155 -8.85 2.29 9.45
CA CYS A 155 -8.00 3.12 8.58
C CYS A 155 -6.53 2.70 8.67
N ALA A 156 -6.00 2.49 9.88
CA ALA A 156 -4.62 2.04 10.08
C ALA A 156 -4.36 0.67 9.45
N ALA A 157 -5.31 -0.27 9.57
CA ALA A 157 -5.20 -1.59 8.95
C ALA A 157 -5.23 -1.53 7.41
N ASP A 158 -6.06 -0.66 6.84
CA ASP A 158 -6.08 -0.44 5.39
C ASP A 158 -4.75 0.14 4.88
N LEU A 159 -4.15 1.08 5.62
CA LEU A 159 -2.81 1.59 5.33
C LEU A 159 -1.76 0.47 5.39
N MET A 160 -1.82 -0.45 6.37
CA MET A 160 -0.94 -1.62 6.42
C MET A 160 -1.12 -2.55 5.22
N ILE A 161 -2.35 -2.75 4.75
CA ILE A 161 -2.65 -3.52 3.54
C ILE A 161 -2.07 -2.82 2.31
N CYS A 162 -2.20 -1.49 2.21
CA CYS A 162 -1.65 -0.64 1.15
C CYS A 162 -0.12 -0.55 1.16
N ASP A 163 0.51 -0.64 2.33
CA ASP A 163 1.97 -0.71 2.47
C ASP A 163 2.50 -2.08 2.03
N ALA A 164 1.94 -3.17 2.54
CA ALA A 164 2.30 -4.53 2.14
C ALA A 164 2.13 -4.73 0.61
N ALA A 165 1.06 -4.16 0.08
CA ALA A 165 0.78 -4.04 -1.34
C ALA A 165 1.88 -3.40 -2.19
N GLY A 166 2.48 -2.31 -1.70
CA GLY A 166 3.53 -1.57 -2.41
C GLY A 166 4.92 -2.14 -2.21
N LEU A 167 5.21 -2.65 -1.01
CA LEU A 167 6.55 -3.09 -0.62
C LEU A 167 6.78 -4.60 -0.74
N CYS A 168 5.72 -5.41 -0.81
CA CYS A 168 5.80 -6.87 -0.63
C CYS A 168 5.24 -7.67 -1.83
N PRO A 169 5.60 -7.34 -3.08
CA PRO A 169 4.97 -7.92 -4.26
C PRO A 169 5.13 -9.45 -4.38
N ASN A 170 6.14 -10.06 -3.73
CA ASN A 170 6.29 -11.52 -3.71
C ASN A 170 5.09 -12.24 -3.07
N TYR A 171 4.35 -11.55 -2.20
CA TYR A 171 3.22 -12.12 -1.46
C TYR A 171 1.90 -11.45 -1.80
N THR A 172 1.90 -10.19 -2.23
CA THR A 172 0.69 -9.36 -2.33
C THR A 172 0.21 -9.12 -3.76
N SER A 173 0.89 -9.67 -4.77
CA SER A 173 0.53 -9.52 -6.20
C SER A 173 -0.57 -10.47 -6.68
N THR A 174 -1.25 -11.19 -5.79
CA THR A 174 -2.26 -12.18 -6.16
C THR A 174 -3.65 -11.56 -6.39
N PRO A 175 -4.56 -12.25 -7.10
CA PRO A 175 -5.96 -11.80 -7.22
C PRO A 175 -6.66 -11.61 -5.87
N ASP A 176 -6.37 -12.46 -4.88
CA ASP A 176 -6.99 -12.40 -3.55
C ASP A 176 -6.61 -11.12 -2.82
N TRP A 177 -5.34 -10.73 -2.85
CA TRP A 177 -4.87 -9.46 -2.27
C TRP A 177 -5.48 -8.23 -2.96
N ARG A 178 -5.71 -8.29 -4.27
CA ARG A 178 -6.45 -7.23 -4.99
C ARG A 178 -7.93 -7.18 -4.59
N LYS A 179 -8.55 -8.33 -4.31
CA LYS A 179 -9.91 -8.39 -3.78
C LYS A 179 -9.96 -7.83 -2.35
N LEU A 180 -9.03 -8.23 -1.48
CA LEU A 180 -8.93 -7.76 -0.11
C LEU A 180 -8.83 -6.23 -0.05
N ARG A 181 -7.91 -5.65 -0.84
CA ARG A 181 -7.75 -4.19 -0.96
C ARG A 181 -9.05 -3.48 -1.32
N ARG A 182 -9.78 -3.98 -2.31
CA ARG A 182 -11.06 -3.36 -2.71
C ARG A 182 -12.15 -3.46 -1.63
N LEU A 183 -12.17 -4.57 -0.87
CA LEU A 183 -13.11 -4.72 0.24
C LEU A 183 -12.76 -3.76 1.39
N SER A 184 -11.48 -3.72 1.76
CA SER A 184 -10.94 -2.85 2.82
C SER A 184 -11.14 -1.37 2.49
N ASP A 185 -10.77 -0.93 1.29
CA ASP A 185 -10.93 0.46 0.81
C ASP A 185 -12.40 0.91 0.85
N LYS A 186 -13.31 0.04 0.37
CA LYS A 186 -14.75 0.32 0.41
C LYS A 186 -15.26 0.43 1.86
N TRP A 187 -14.79 -0.43 2.75
CA TRP A 187 -15.17 -0.43 4.17
C TRP A 187 -14.70 0.86 4.86
N VAL A 188 -13.42 1.20 4.70
CA VAL A 188 -12.83 2.41 5.30
C VAL A 188 -13.43 3.68 4.72
N THR A 189 -13.70 3.74 3.42
CA THR A 189 -14.40 4.88 2.81
C THR A 189 -15.78 5.10 3.44
N GLY A 190 -16.50 4.02 3.75
CA GLY A 190 -17.78 4.08 4.48
C GLY A 190 -17.60 4.64 5.89
N MET A 191 -16.60 4.14 6.63
CA MET A 191 -16.27 4.61 7.98
C MET A 191 -15.89 6.09 8.01
N MET A 192 -15.07 6.56 7.06
CA MET A 192 -14.68 7.97 6.93
C MET A 192 -15.88 8.89 6.66
N GLY A 193 -16.90 8.41 5.96
CA GLY A 193 -18.15 9.14 5.78
C GLY A 193 -18.98 9.28 7.06
N MET A 194 -18.79 8.36 8.02
CA MET A 194 -19.51 8.33 9.30
C MET A 194 -18.75 9.01 10.45
N CYS A 195 -17.42 8.90 10.45
CA CYS A 195 -16.55 9.32 11.56
C CYS A 195 -15.51 10.34 11.05
N PRO A 196 -15.80 11.64 11.08
CA PRO A 196 -14.85 12.67 10.64
C PRO A 196 -13.53 12.62 11.43
N GLY A 197 -12.39 12.75 10.74
CA GLY A 197 -11.06 12.75 11.38
C GLY A 197 -10.46 11.36 11.65
N CYS A 198 -11.22 10.27 11.47
CA CYS A 198 -10.69 8.93 11.72
C CYS A 198 -9.51 8.54 10.83
N ALA A 199 -9.39 9.12 9.62
CA ALA A 199 -8.26 8.88 8.73
C ALA A 199 -6.94 9.46 9.26
N GLU A 200 -6.98 10.64 9.89
CA GLU A 200 -5.80 11.29 10.48
C GLU A 200 -5.32 10.51 11.71
N GLU A 201 -6.26 10.07 12.55
CA GLU A 201 -5.95 9.19 13.69
C GLU A 201 -5.46 7.81 13.24
N GLY A 202 -6.04 7.27 12.16
CA GLY A 202 -5.58 6.03 11.55
C GLY A 202 -4.16 6.11 11.01
N ASP A 203 -3.78 7.22 10.38
CA ASP A 203 -2.40 7.45 9.94
C ASP A 203 -1.44 7.50 11.12
N LYS A 204 -1.78 8.20 12.22
CA LYS A 204 -0.94 8.21 13.44
C LYS A 204 -0.70 6.80 13.98
N ILE A 205 -1.75 5.99 14.12
CA ILE A 205 -1.64 4.60 14.57
C ILE A 205 -0.77 3.80 13.59
N TYR A 206 -0.97 3.98 12.28
CA TYR A 206 -0.14 3.34 11.27
C TYR A 206 1.34 3.71 11.43
N GLN A 207 1.68 4.99 11.57
CA GLN A 207 3.06 5.46 11.75
C GLN A 207 3.70 4.83 13.00
N GLU A 208 2.96 4.74 14.12
CA GLU A 208 3.43 4.08 15.34
C GLU A 208 3.71 2.58 15.14
N LEU A 209 2.90 1.90 14.30
CA LEU A 209 3.07 0.48 14.00
C LEU A 209 4.22 0.19 13.04
N VAL A 210 4.65 1.16 12.24
CA VAL A 210 5.71 0.99 11.23
C VAL A 210 7.03 1.66 11.56
N ALA A 211 7.08 2.46 12.62
CA ALA A 211 8.29 3.09 13.16
C ALA A 211 9.27 2.06 13.77
#